data_AF-A0A853BEE9-F1
#
_entry.id   AF-A0A853BEE9-F1
#
_cell.length_a   1.000
_cell.length_b   1.000
_cell.length_c   1.000
_cell.angle_alpha   90.00
_cell.angle_beta   90.00
_cell.angle_gamma   90.00
#
_symmetry.space_group_name_H-M   'P 1'
#
loop_
_entity.id
_entity.type
_entity.pdbx_description
1 polymer ?
#
loop_
_entity_poly.entity_id
_entity_poly.type
_entity_poly.pdbx_seq_one_letter_code
_entity_poly.pdbx_strand_id
1 'polypeptide(L)'
;MAGTARATRFAPDWGSVARGAAVGGAATVGVGLAALGGGWAVDALFGARVVGANIGVGIGVLAVRLVATPLVGWGLLRAWGVPRAGAAALFGTAAYLLLALPGWTDPAPPGVVAAWLVLGALAGAVGAYAGGCTAPARPRA
;
A
#
# COMPACT_ATOMS: atom_id res chain seq x y z
N MET A 1 6.32 34.53 28.55
CA MET A 1 5.68 34.58 27.22
C MET A 1 5.73 33.19 26.60
N ALA A 2 4.71 32.36 26.82
CA ALA A 2 4.62 31.04 26.21
C ALA A 2 4.11 31.22 24.77
N GLY A 3 5.01 31.14 23.80
CA GLY A 3 4.65 31.18 22.39
C GLY A 3 3.77 29.98 22.06
N THR A 4 2.47 30.20 21.87
CA THR A 4 1.57 29.19 21.32
C THR A 4 1.99 28.91 19.88
N ALA A 5 2.77 27.84 19.67
CA ALA A 5 3.09 27.35 18.35
C ALA A 5 1.77 27.16 17.58
N ARG A 6 1.56 27.94 16.51
CA ARG A 6 0.48 27.70 15.55
C ARG A 6 0.77 26.35 14.92
N ALA A 7 0.02 25.31 15.31
CA ALA A 7 -0.02 24.06 14.59
C ALA A 7 -0.48 24.39 13.15
N THR A 8 0.46 24.40 12.21
CA THR A 8 0.15 24.61 10.81
C THR A 8 -0.54 23.37 10.28
N ARG A 9 -1.44 23.51 9.30
CA ARG A 9 -2.12 22.37 8.64
C ARG A 9 -1.17 21.34 8.01
N PHE A 10 0.12 21.70 7.92
CA PHE A 10 1.19 20.91 7.34
C PHE A 10 2.08 20.25 8.40
N ALA A 11 1.81 20.46 9.69
CA ALA A 11 2.51 19.73 10.73
C ALA A 11 2.07 18.26 10.68
N PRO A 12 2.96 17.32 10.32
CA PRO A 12 2.60 15.92 10.23
C PRO A 12 2.29 15.35 11.62
N ASP A 13 1.16 14.65 11.74
CA ASP A 13 0.97 13.70 12.85
C ASP A 13 1.79 12.45 12.55
N TRP A 14 3.01 12.41 13.09
CA TRP A 14 3.94 11.30 12.90
C TRP A 14 3.37 9.95 13.36
N GLY A 15 2.43 9.93 14.32
CA GLY A 15 1.75 8.70 14.74
C GLY A 15 0.78 8.18 13.68
N SER A 16 0.11 9.06 12.96
CA SER A 16 -0.70 8.70 11.79
C SER A 16 0.16 8.26 10.60
N VAL A 17 1.27 8.96 10.34
CA VAL A 17 2.21 8.62 9.26
C VAL A 17 2.85 7.25 9.49
N ALA A 18 3.29 6.95 10.71
CA ALA A 18 3.85 5.65 11.07
C ALA A 18 2.84 4.50 10.91
N ARG A 19 1.58 4.72 11.33
CA ARG A 19 0.48 3.77 11.08
C ARG A 19 0.22 3.58 9.59
N GLY A 20 0.22 4.67 8.82
CA GLY A 20 0.11 4.63 7.37
C GLY A 20 1.21 3.78 6.74
N ALA A 21 2.46 3.98 7.17
CA ALA A 21 3.60 3.20 6.69
C ALA A 21 3.48 1.70 7.03
N ALA A 22 3.14 1.38 8.27
CA ALA A 22 2.95 -0.01 8.70
C ALA A 22 1.82 -0.70 7.91
N VAL A 23 0.69 -0.02 7.72
CA VAL A 23 -0.43 -0.54 6.95
C VAL A 23 -0.07 -0.73 5.48
N GLY A 24 0.58 0.26 4.86
CA GLY A 24 1.01 0.17 3.47
C GLY A 24 1.97 -1.00 3.25
N GLY A 25 2.99 -1.14 4.10
CA GLY A 25 3.93 -2.25 4.03
C GLY A 25 3.26 -3.61 4.24
N ALA A 26 2.42 -3.74 5.27
CA ALA A 26 1.71 -4.98 5.58
C ALA A 26 0.73 -5.38 4.47
N ALA A 27 -0.03 -4.43 3.92
CA ALA A 27 -0.96 -4.70 2.82
C ALA A 27 -0.22 -5.16 1.57
N THR A 28 0.85 -4.47 1.16
CA THR A 28 1.60 -4.81 -0.04
C THR A 28 2.30 -6.16 0.07
N VAL A 29 2.91 -6.48 1.22
CA VAL A 29 3.55 -7.78 1.45
C VAL A 29 2.50 -8.88 1.56
N GLY A 30 1.47 -8.70 2.38
CA GLY A 30 0.44 -9.72 2.61
C GLY A 30 -0.31 -10.09 1.34
N VAL A 31 -0.76 -9.10 0.57
CA VAL A 31 -1.43 -9.33 -0.72
C VAL A 31 -0.45 -9.87 -1.75
N GLY A 32 0.79 -9.36 -1.78
CA GLY A 32 1.83 -9.83 -2.70
C GLY A 32 2.16 -11.32 -2.51
N LEU A 33 2.35 -11.75 -1.27
CA LEU A 33 2.62 -13.15 -0.93
C LEU A 33 1.41 -14.05 -1.20
N ALA A 34 0.19 -13.61 -0.86
CA ALA A 34 -1.02 -14.36 -1.14
C ALA A 34 -1.25 -14.55 -2.64
N ALA A 35 -1.04 -13.49 -3.44
CA ALA A 35 -1.19 -13.54 -4.89
C ALA A 35 -0.09 -14.40 -5.54
N LEU A 36 1.17 -14.30 -5.12
CA LEU A 36 2.25 -15.18 -5.59
C LEU A 36 1.98 -16.64 -5.25
N GLY A 37 1.61 -16.93 -3.99
CA GLY A 37 1.28 -18.30 -3.56
C GLY A 37 0.11 -18.88 -4.34
N GLY A 38 -0.93 -18.08 -4.59
CA GLY A 38 -2.05 -18.46 -5.45
C GLY A 38 -1.61 -18.72 -6.90
N GLY A 39 -0.75 -17.86 -7.45
CA GLY A 39 -0.19 -18.05 -8.80
C GLY A 39 0.61 -19.35 -8.93
N TRP A 40 1.46 -19.65 -7.95
CA TRP A 40 2.20 -20.92 -7.90
C TRP A 40 1.30 -22.13 -7.77
N ALA A 41 0.24 -22.05 -6.95
CA ALA A 41 -0.72 -23.14 -6.83
C ALA A 41 -1.47 -23.40 -8.15
N VAL A 42 -1.86 -22.34 -8.87
CA VAL A 42 -2.50 -22.45 -10.18
C VAL A 42 -1.53 -23.03 -11.21
N ASP A 43 -0.29 -22.56 -11.25
CA ASP A 43 0.73 -23.07 -12.17
C ASP A 43 1.06 -24.56 -11.91
N ALA A 44 1.17 -24.96 -10.64
CA ALA A 44 1.39 -26.35 -10.26
C ALA A 44 0.25 -27.28 -10.71
N LEU A 45 -0.99 -26.78 -10.76
CA LEU A 45 -2.17 -27.56 -11.15
C LEU A 45 -2.37 -27.62 -12.67
N PHE A 46 -1.98 -26.58 -13.41
CA PHE A 46 -2.38 -26.39 -14.81
C PHE A 46 -1.24 -26.10 -15.80
N GLY A 47 -0.05 -25.72 -15.32
CA GLY A 47 1.06 -25.20 -16.13
C GLY A 47 1.62 -26.16 -17.18
N ALA A 48 1.64 -27.47 -16.88
CA ALA A 48 2.10 -28.49 -17.84
C ALA A 48 1.11 -28.75 -18.99
N ARG A 49 -0.12 -28.22 -18.92
CA ARG A 49 -1.22 -28.57 -19.84
C ARG A 49 -1.54 -27.49 -20.87
N VAL A 50 -1.05 -26.25 -20.71
CA VAL A 50 -1.42 -25.11 -21.55
C VAL A 50 -0.22 -24.22 -21.85
N VAL A 51 0.18 -24.15 -23.12
CA VAL A 51 1.21 -23.20 -23.59
C VAL A 51 0.71 -21.77 -23.37
N GLY A 52 1.45 -20.97 -22.61
CA GLY A 52 1.11 -19.57 -22.29
C GLY A 52 0.34 -19.35 -20.99
N ALA A 53 0.03 -20.40 -20.22
CA ALA A 53 -0.58 -20.28 -18.89
C ALA A 53 0.19 -19.34 -17.96
N ASN A 54 1.52 -19.33 -18.07
CA ASN A 54 2.40 -18.55 -17.20
C ASN A 54 2.21 -17.04 -17.37
N ILE A 55 1.91 -16.56 -18.60
CA ILE A 55 1.64 -15.14 -18.84
C ILE A 55 0.27 -14.76 -18.27
N GLY A 56 -0.75 -15.59 -18.50
CA GLY A 56 -2.09 -15.38 -17.97
C GLY A 56 -2.12 -15.36 -16.44
N VAL A 57 -1.40 -16.29 -15.80
CA VAL A 57 -1.23 -16.34 -14.34
C VAL A 57 -0.49 -15.10 -13.84
N GLY A 58 0.59 -14.68 -14.51
CA GLY A 58 1.32 -13.45 -14.16
C GLY A 58 0.45 -12.19 -14.21
N ILE A 59 -0.33 -12.01 -15.28
CA ILE A 59 -1.28 -10.89 -15.42
C ILE A 59 -2.38 -10.97 -14.36
N GLY A 60 -2.91 -12.17 -14.09
CA GLY A 60 -3.92 -12.39 -13.06
C GLY A 60 -3.42 -12.02 -11.66
N VAL A 61 -2.21 -12.46 -11.30
CA VAL A 61 -1.54 -12.10 -10.04
C VAL A 61 -1.35 -10.60 -9.94
N LEU A 62 -0.92 -9.93 -11.01
CA LEU A 62 -0.78 -8.48 -11.04
C LEU A 62 -2.12 -7.77 -10.82
N ALA A 63 -3.17 -8.18 -11.54
CA ALA A 63 -4.51 -7.59 -11.43
C ALA A 63 -5.07 -7.74 -10.02
N VAL A 64 -4.94 -8.93 -9.41
CA VAL A 64 -5.33 -9.17 -8.02
C VAL A 64 -4.58 -8.23 -7.09
N ARG A 65 -3.26 -8.08 -7.24
CA ARG A 65 -2.47 -7.18 -6.39
C ARG A 65 -2.88 -5.72 -6.54
N LEU A 66 -3.15 -5.25 -7.76
CA LEU A 66 -3.56 -3.87 -8.02
C LEU A 66 -4.90 -3.51 -7.38
N VAL A 67 -5.81 -4.48 -7.26
CA VAL A 67 -7.15 -4.26 -6.67
C VAL A 67 -7.17 -4.58 -5.17
N ALA A 68 -6.61 -5.71 -4.76
CA ALA A 68 -6.68 -6.17 -3.37
C ALA A 68 -5.80 -5.35 -2.42
N THR A 69 -4.61 -4.90 -2.86
CA THR A 69 -3.71 -4.11 -2.01
C THR A 69 -4.35 -2.82 -1.49
N PRO A 70 -4.97 -1.96 -2.33
CA PRO A 70 -5.61 -0.74 -1.84
C PRO A 70 -6.86 -1.02 -0.99
N LEU A 71 -7.61 -2.09 -1.28
CA LEU A 71 -8.77 -2.49 -0.47
C LEU A 71 -8.36 -2.97 0.93
N VAL A 72 -7.35 -3.84 1.01
CA VAL A 72 -6.79 -4.33 2.28
C VAL A 72 -6.16 -3.17 3.05
N GLY A 73 -5.38 -2.33 2.37
CA GLY A 73 -4.79 -1.13 2.95
C GLY A 73 -5.85 -0.19 3.53
N TRP A 74 -6.93 0.09 2.79
CA TRP A 74 -8.04 0.89 3.29
C TRP A 74 -8.71 0.27 4.52
N GLY A 75 -8.98 -1.05 4.49
CA GLY A 75 -9.55 -1.77 5.62
C GLY A 75 -8.68 -1.67 6.87
N LEU A 76 -7.37 -1.88 6.74
CA LEU A 76 -6.40 -1.79 7.82
C LEU A 76 -6.25 -0.35 8.37
N LEU A 77 -6.24 0.66 7.50
CA LEU A 77 -6.22 2.07 7.92
C LEU A 77 -7.45 2.42 8.77
N ARG A 78 -8.64 1.91 8.41
CA ARG A 78 -9.84 2.07 9.23
C ARG A 78 -9.73 1.34 10.55
N ALA A 79 -9.28 0.08 10.53
CA ALA A 79 -9.13 -0.74 11.74
C ALA A 79 -8.15 -0.09 12.75
N TRP A 80 -7.12 0.59 12.26
CA TRP A 80 -6.11 1.25 13.09
C TRP A 80 -6.42 2.72 13.41
N GLY A 81 -7.64 3.17 13.08
CA GLY A 81 -8.12 4.51 13.42
C GLY A 81 -7.32 5.63 12.76
N VAL A 82 -6.83 5.42 11.53
CA VAL A 82 -6.15 6.47 10.77
C VAL A 82 -7.18 7.50 10.31
N PRO A 83 -7.01 8.80 10.65
CA PRO A 83 -7.93 9.84 10.23
C PRO A 83 -8.05 9.89 8.70
N ARG A 84 -9.28 10.07 8.19
CA ARG A 84 -9.55 10.13 6.74
C ARG A 84 -8.96 8.94 5.97
N ALA A 85 -9.08 7.73 6.51
CA ALA A 85 -8.59 6.49 5.89
C ALA A 85 -8.92 6.36 4.39
N GLY A 86 -10.08 6.85 3.93
CA GLY A 86 -10.42 6.88 2.50
C GLY A 86 -9.51 7.77 1.65
N ALA A 87 -9.28 9.02 2.09
CA ALA A 87 -8.35 9.92 1.41
C ALA A 87 -6.91 9.40 1.48
N ALA A 88 -6.50 8.87 2.64
CA ALA A 88 -5.19 8.26 2.81
C ALA A 88 -4.99 7.06 1.89
N ALA A 89 -6.00 6.21 1.73
CA ALA A 89 -5.96 5.10 0.78
C ALA A 89 -5.89 5.58 -0.67
N LEU A 90 -6.63 6.63 -1.07
CA LEU A 90 -6.58 7.18 -2.43
C LEU A 90 -5.17 7.71 -2.77
N PHE A 91 -4.63 8.59 -1.91
CA PHE A 91 -3.28 9.14 -2.12
C PHE A 91 -2.20 8.06 -2.05
N GLY A 92 -2.33 7.12 -1.10
CA GLY A 92 -1.42 5.99 -0.98
C GLY A 92 -1.49 5.07 -2.20
N THR A 93 -2.66 4.86 -2.79
CA THR A 93 -2.83 4.08 -4.02
C THR A 93 -2.14 4.77 -5.20
N ALA A 94 -2.34 6.08 -5.36
CA ALA A 94 -1.65 6.84 -6.40
C ALA A 94 -0.12 6.76 -6.26
N ALA A 95 0.40 6.92 -5.03
CA ALA A 95 1.82 6.76 -4.74
C ALA A 95 2.32 5.34 -5.02
N TYR A 96 1.56 4.32 -4.61
CA TYR A 96 1.88 2.91 -4.86
C TYR A 96 1.96 2.61 -6.36
N LEU A 97 1.01 3.10 -7.17
CA LEU A 97 1.02 2.90 -8.61
C LEU A 97 2.24 3.55 -9.28
N LEU A 98 2.61 4.77 -8.86
CA LEU A 98 3.81 5.44 -9.36
C LEU A 98 5.09 4.68 -8.97
N LEU A 99 5.14 4.17 -7.74
CA LEU A 99 6.28 3.40 -7.21
C LEU A 99 6.35 1.97 -7.76
N ALA A 100 5.26 1.42 -8.29
CA ALA A 100 5.21 0.07 -8.86
C ALA A 100 5.71 0.03 -10.32
N LEU A 101 5.77 1.17 -11.02
CA LEU A 101 6.27 1.27 -12.40
C LEU A 101 7.73 0.80 -12.61
N PRO A 102 8.68 1.04 -11.68
CA PRO A 102 10.09 0.66 -11.90
C PRO A 102 10.44 -0.80 -11.54
N GLY A 103 9.55 -1.56 -10.90
CA GLY A 103 9.86 -2.84 -10.24
C GLY A 103 9.57 -4.12 -11.03
N TRP A 104 9.48 -4.04 -12.37
CA TRP A 104 9.00 -5.13 -13.25
C TRP A 104 10.09 -6.11 -13.69
N THR A 105 11.25 -6.12 -13.03
CA THR A 105 12.31 -7.09 -13.33
C THR A 105 12.05 -8.41 -12.61
N ASP A 106 12.33 -9.51 -13.30
CA ASP A 106 12.11 -10.90 -12.87
C ASP A 106 12.78 -11.19 -11.52
N PRO A 107 12.03 -11.41 -10.42
CA PRO A 107 12.69 -11.22 -9.14
C PRO A 107 12.65 -12.46 -8.23
N ALA A 108 13.82 -12.76 -7.67
CA ALA A 108 14.01 -13.84 -6.69
C ALA A 108 13.24 -13.53 -5.38
N PRO A 109 12.55 -14.51 -4.77
CA PRO A 109 11.59 -14.30 -3.68
C PRO A 109 12.04 -13.58 -2.39
N PRO A 110 13.32 -13.44 -1.98
CA PRO A 110 13.62 -12.59 -0.84
C PRO A 110 13.73 -11.09 -1.20
N GLY A 111 14.35 -10.74 -2.34
CA GLY A 111 14.58 -9.33 -2.71
C GLY A 111 13.28 -8.58 -3.02
N VAL A 112 12.32 -9.29 -3.62
CA VAL A 112 10.99 -8.80 -3.96
C VAL A 112 10.21 -8.33 -2.75
N VAL A 113 10.18 -9.16 -1.71
CA VAL A 113 9.37 -8.94 -0.53
C VAL A 113 9.89 -7.74 0.25
N ALA A 114 11.21 -7.57 0.32
CA ALA A 114 11.83 -6.39 0.91
C ALA A 114 11.45 -5.11 0.14
N ALA A 115 11.51 -5.13 -1.19
CA ALA A 115 11.10 -4.01 -2.02
C ALA A 115 9.60 -3.68 -1.83
N TRP A 116 8.73 -4.69 -1.79
CA TRP A 116 7.30 -4.51 -1.52
C TRP A 116 7.01 -3.89 -0.17
N LEU A 117 7.71 -4.34 0.87
CA LEU A 117 7.58 -3.78 2.21
C LEU A 117 7.93 -2.29 2.21
N VAL A 118 9.08 -1.94 1.65
CA VAL A 118 9.58 -0.56 1.62
C VAL A 118 8.68 0.34 0.77
N LEU A 119 8.37 -0.07 -0.45
CA LEU A 119 7.53 0.72 -1.36
C LEU A 119 6.09 0.85 -0.85
N GLY A 120 5.54 -0.23 -0.29
CA GLY A 120 4.24 -0.21 0.38
C GLY A 120 4.24 0.74 1.57
N ALA A 121 5.29 0.71 2.40
CA ALA A 121 5.41 1.60 3.55
C ALA A 121 5.54 3.07 3.13
N LEU A 122 6.31 3.37 2.09
CA LEU A 122 6.41 4.72 1.53
C LEU A 122 5.05 5.20 1.00
N ALA A 123 4.36 4.38 0.22
CA ALA A 123 3.04 4.69 -0.30
C ALA A 123 2.03 4.96 0.82
N GLY A 124 2.02 4.12 1.86
CA GLY A 124 1.15 4.27 3.02
C GLY A 124 1.47 5.53 3.85
N ALA A 125 2.76 5.86 4.03
CA ALA A 125 3.21 7.07 4.70
C ALA A 125 2.76 8.34 3.95
N VAL A 126 2.97 8.37 2.63
CA VAL A 126 2.52 9.45 1.74
C VAL A 126 1.00 9.61 1.81
N GLY A 127 0.27 8.49 1.77
CA GLY A 127 -1.17 8.46 1.88
C GLY A 127 -1.66 9.08 3.19
N ALA A 128 -1.16 8.61 4.33
CA ALA A 128 -1.56 9.12 5.64
C ALA A 128 -1.21 10.61 5.83
N TYR A 129 -0.05 11.04 5.34
CA TYR A 129 0.35 12.44 5.38
C TYR A 129 -0.59 13.32 4.53
N ALA A 130 -0.80 12.98 3.26
CA ALA A 130 -1.67 13.73 2.36
C ALA A 130 -3.13 13.73 2.86
N GLY A 131 -3.61 12.59 3.37
CA GLY A 131 -4.92 12.48 4.02
C GLY A 131 -5.06 13.41 5.23
N GLY A 132 -4.02 13.54 6.04
CA GLY A 132 -3.96 14.49 7.16
C GLY A 132 -4.01 15.96 6.72
N CYS A 133 -3.27 16.30 5.66
CA CYS A 133 -3.23 17.66 5.09
C CYS A 133 -4.56 18.14 4.48
N THR A 134 -5.46 17.21 4.12
CA THR A 134 -6.81 17.54 3.60
C THR A 134 -7.85 17.75 4.70
N ALA A 135 -7.43 17.75 5.98
CA ALA A 135 -8.34 18.04 7.07
C ALA A 135 -8.73 19.53 7.15
N PRO A 136 -10.02 19.88 7.24
CA PRO A 136 -10.42 21.22 7.62
C PRO A 136 -9.88 21.51 9.02
N ALA A 137 -9.36 22.72 9.19
CA ALA A 137 -8.89 23.19 10.49
C ALA A 137 -10.05 23.06 11.49
N ARG A 138 -9.88 22.26 12.54
CA ARG A 138 -10.84 22.26 13.64
C ARG A 138 -10.83 23.68 14.25
N PRO A 139 -11.99 24.34 14.42
CA PRO A 139 -12.05 25.52 15.25
C PRO A 139 -11.54 25.12 16.65
N ARG A 140 -10.56 25.85 17.16
CA ARG A 140 -10.16 25.73 18.57
C ARG A 140 -11.35 26.25 19.38
N ALA A 141 -11.94 25.37 20.20
CA ALA A 141 -12.86 25.76 21.25
C ALA A 141 -12.10 26.53 22.34
#